data_AF-J9R118-F1
#
_entry.id   AF-J9R118-F1
#
_cell.length_a   1.000
_cell.length_b   1.000
_cell.length_c   1.000
_cell.angle_alpha   90.00
_cell.angle_beta   90.00
_cell.angle_gamma   90.00
#
_symmetry.space_group_name_H-M   'P 1'
#
loop_
_entity.id
_entity.type
_entity.pdbx_description
1 polymer ?
#
loop_
_entity_poly.entity_id
_entity_poly.type
_entity_poly.pdbx_seq_one_letter_code
_entity_poly.pdbx_strand_id
1 'polypeptide(L)'
;GKWHLARDTNLAPGRTRDSWPLQRGFDSYYGSLEGLNSFYYPNELISDNSVVDVEEYPSDYYVTDDITDKAVSRIKSLRAHDADKPFFLYFSHIAMHGPHQAKPEDLAKYRGRYTEGWDAVRRSRFDAQLEAGFFPPGTQMAERNTEPGYDAPPWDELTEEEQLRFARYQEVYAAMVDSIDQSVGRVLDTLDELGETDNTIIVFTSDNGA
;
A
#
# COMPACT_ATOMS: atom_id res chain seq x y z
N GLY A 1 1.56 -10.27 -0.93
CA GLY A 1 1.87 -8.86 -0.71
C GLY A 1 3.37 -8.62 -0.69
N LYS A 2 3.80 -7.49 -0.14
CA LYS A 2 5.20 -7.17 0.17
C LYS A 2 5.72 -8.08 1.28
N TRP A 3 6.90 -8.68 1.08
CA TRP A 3 7.62 -9.49 2.06
C TRP A 3 9.10 -9.09 2.11
N HIS A 4 9.38 -7.87 2.56
CA HIS A 4 10.73 -7.30 2.64
C HIS A 4 11.53 -7.82 3.87
N LEU A 5 11.48 -9.13 4.11
CA LEU A 5 12.18 -9.83 5.20
C LEU A 5 13.20 -10.86 4.69
N ALA A 6 13.24 -11.07 3.38
CA ALA A 6 14.29 -11.83 2.72
C ALA A 6 15.55 -10.95 2.60
N ARG A 7 16.72 -11.54 2.79
CA ARG A 7 17.98 -10.83 2.50
C ARG A 7 18.14 -10.75 0.98
N ASP A 8 18.50 -9.59 0.44
CA ASP A 8 18.71 -9.38 -1.00
C ASP A 8 19.65 -10.43 -1.60
N THR A 9 20.74 -10.75 -0.89
CA THR A 9 21.71 -11.77 -1.32
C THR A 9 21.12 -13.18 -1.48
N ASN A 10 19.94 -13.44 -0.94
CA ASN A 10 19.23 -14.72 -0.99
C ASN A 10 18.05 -14.72 -1.97
N LEU A 11 17.84 -13.66 -2.76
CA LEU A 11 16.79 -13.61 -3.77
C LEU A 11 17.15 -14.38 -5.05
N ALA A 12 18.45 -14.59 -5.32
CA ALA A 12 18.91 -15.24 -6.54
C ALA A 12 18.58 -16.76 -6.60
N PRO A 13 18.44 -17.34 -7.81
CA PRO A 13 18.29 -18.78 -7.99
C PRO A 13 19.42 -19.58 -7.31
N GLY A 14 19.05 -20.69 -6.67
CA GLY A 14 20.01 -21.57 -5.98
C GLY A 14 20.44 -21.09 -4.59
N ARG A 15 19.92 -19.95 -4.11
CA ARG A 15 20.13 -19.48 -2.73
C ARG A 15 19.13 -20.14 -1.76
N THR A 16 19.43 -20.03 -0.47
CA THR A 16 18.52 -20.49 0.59
C THR A 16 17.24 -19.65 0.60
N ARG A 17 16.11 -20.29 0.90
CA ARG A 17 14.78 -19.68 1.03
C ARG A 17 14.29 -19.62 2.49
N ASP A 18 15.18 -19.78 3.46
CA ASP A 18 14.89 -19.82 4.90
C ASP A 18 14.07 -18.63 5.46
N SER A 19 14.09 -17.50 4.76
CA SER A 19 13.40 -16.27 5.10
C SER A 19 12.18 -15.99 4.21
N TRP A 20 11.87 -16.88 3.27
CA TRP A 20 10.72 -16.74 2.39
C TRP A 20 9.42 -17.12 3.12
N PRO A 21 8.25 -16.63 2.67
CA PRO A 21 6.99 -16.79 3.39
C PRO A 21 6.62 -18.25 3.72
N LEU A 22 6.82 -19.19 2.79
CA LEU A 22 6.52 -20.60 3.03
C LEU A 22 7.42 -21.23 4.10
N GLN A 23 8.60 -20.68 4.34
CA GLN A 23 9.51 -21.10 5.42
C GLN A 23 9.21 -20.36 6.74
N ARG A 24 8.22 -19.47 6.75
CA ARG A 24 7.78 -18.65 7.89
C ARG A 24 6.33 -18.91 8.29
N GLY A 25 5.78 -20.06 7.88
CA GLY A 25 4.50 -20.59 8.34
C GLY A 25 3.31 -20.31 7.43
N PHE A 26 3.52 -19.70 6.26
CA PHE A 26 2.46 -19.53 5.27
C PHE A 26 2.31 -20.77 4.40
N ASP A 27 1.06 -21.21 4.19
CA ASP A 27 0.76 -22.32 3.25
C ASP A 27 0.98 -21.92 1.78
N SER A 28 0.79 -20.64 1.46
CA SER A 28 0.95 -20.10 0.12
C SER A 28 1.30 -18.61 0.14
N TYR A 29 1.97 -18.13 -0.90
CA TYR A 29 2.40 -16.75 -1.05
C TYR A 29 2.23 -16.23 -2.47
N TYR A 30 1.94 -14.95 -2.60
CA TYR A 30 1.99 -14.23 -3.86
C TYR A 30 2.39 -12.78 -3.62
N GLY A 31 3.40 -12.27 -4.30
CA GLY A 31 3.80 -10.86 -4.23
C GLY A 31 5.30 -10.66 -4.37
N SER A 32 5.83 -9.55 -3.86
CA SER A 32 7.24 -9.19 -4.02
C SER A 32 8.03 -9.38 -2.72
N LEU A 33 9.21 -9.99 -2.82
CA LEU A 33 10.16 -10.12 -1.71
C LEU A 33 11.00 -8.84 -1.49
N GLU A 34 10.94 -7.89 -2.41
CA GLU A 34 11.68 -6.63 -2.36
C GLU A 34 10.86 -5.51 -1.69
N GLY A 35 11.54 -4.45 -1.27
CA GLY A 35 10.92 -3.30 -0.61
C GLY A 35 10.34 -2.26 -1.57
N LEU A 36 10.96 -2.08 -2.74
CA LEU A 36 10.56 -1.13 -3.78
C LEU A 36 10.09 -1.91 -5.00
N ASN A 37 9.02 -1.46 -5.65
CA ASN A 37 8.60 -2.08 -6.90
C ASN A 37 7.85 -1.10 -7.80
N SER A 38 7.93 -1.34 -9.11
CA SER A 38 7.08 -0.66 -10.08
C SER A 38 5.66 -1.23 -9.98
N PHE A 39 4.66 -0.37 -10.10
CA PHE A 39 3.26 -0.75 -9.99
C PHE A 39 2.71 -1.30 -11.30
N TYR A 40 3.29 -0.90 -12.43
CA TYR A 40 2.88 -1.33 -13.78
C TYR A 40 3.79 -2.40 -14.37
N TYR A 41 5.06 -2.42 -13.93
CA TYR A 41 6.07 -3.35 -14.43
C TYR A 41 6.89 -3.91 -13.28
N PRO A 42 6.29 -4.70 -12.37
CA PRO A 42 7.02 -5.23 -11.24
C PRO A 42 8.26 -6.00 -11.67
N ASN A 43 9.39 -5.74 -11.02
CA ASN A 43 10.67 -6.37 -11.34
C ASN A 43 10.57 -7.90 -11.19
N GLU A 44 10.10 -8.35 -10.04
CA GLU A 44 9.88 -9.76 -9.76
C GLU A 44 8.68 -9.95 -8.82
N LEU A 45 7.81 -10.87 -9.20
CA LEU A 45 6.77 -11.42 -8.35
C LEU A 45 7.07 -12.90 -8.11
N ILE A 46 6.77 -13.35 -6.90
CA ILE A 46 6.95 -14.72 -6.48
C ILE A 46 5.57 -15.31 -6.20
N SER A 47 5.31 -16.49 -6.75
CA SER A 47 4.23 -17.37 -6.32
C SER A 47 4.85 -18.52 -5.54
N ASP A 48 4.50 -18.60 -4.27
CA ASP A 48 5.04 -19.56 -3.31
C ASP A 48 6.57 -19.47 -3.20
N ASN A 49 7.30 -20.39 -3.83
CA ASN A 49 8.76 -20.42 -3.84
C ASN A 49 9.37 -20.32 -5.26
N SER A 50 8.56 -19.88 -6.22
CA SER A 50 8.91 -19.77 -7.64
C SER A 50 8.66 -18.36 -8.14
N VAL A 51 9.56 -17.89 -9.00
CA VAL A 51 9.35 -16.65 -9.75
C VAL A 51 8.16 -16.82 -10.68
N VAL A 52 7.31 -15.80 -10.74
CA VAL A 52 6.23 -15.71 -11.72
C VAL A 52 6.86 -15.30 -13.05
N ASP A 53 6.75 -16.17 -14.04
CA ASP A 53 7.25 -15.90 -15.38
C ASP A 53 6.28 -14.95 -16.10
N VAL A 54 6.74 -13.73 -16.38
CA VAL A 54 5.97 -12.69 -17.07
C VAL A 54 6.79 -12.19 -18.25
N GLU A 55 6.35 -12.52 -19.46
CA GLU A 55 6.99 -12.02 -20.69
C GLU A 55 6.65 -10.55 -20.93
N GLU A 56 5.38 -10.17 -20.73
CA GLU A 56 4.88 -8.81 -20.92
C GLU A 56 3.72 -8.54 -19.96
N TYR A 57 3.76 -7.39 -19.28
CA TYR A 57 2.63 -6.93 -18.47
C TYR A 57 1.61 -6.22 -19.35
N PRO A 58 0.30 -6.47 -19.16
CA PRO A 58 -0.76 -5.68 -19.80
C PRO A 58 -0.58 -4.18 -19.57
N SER A 59 -1.01 -3.36 -20.53
CA SER A 59 -0.85 -1.90 -20.45
C SER A 59 -1.59 -1.26 -19.26
N ASP A 60 -2.63 -1.93 -18.77
CA ASP A 60 -3.47 -1.56 -17.63
C ASP A 60 -3.14 -2.36 -16.37
N TYR A 61 -2.05 -3.14 -16.38
CA TYR A 61 -1.63 -3.90 -15.21
C TYR A 61 -1.33 -2.98 -14.03
N TYR A 62 -1.87 -3.32 -12.86
CA TYR A 62 -1.56 -2.62 -11.62
C TYR A 62 -1.37 -3.64 -10.49
N VAL A 63 -0.17 -3.68 -9.90
CA VAL A 63 0.21 -4.72 -8.94
C VAL A 63 -0.67 -4.76 -7.69
N THR A 64 -1.23 -3.61 -7.29
CA THR A 64 -2.21 -3.55 -6.20
C THR A 64 -3.42 -4.40 -6.54
N ASP A 65 -3.97 -4.26 -7.75
CA ASP A 65 -5.17 -4.97 -8.19
C ASP A 65 -4.89 -6.48 -8.34
N ASP A 66 -3.73 -6.86 -8.89
CA ASP A 66 -3.32 -8.27 -9.02
C ASP A 66 -3.15 -8.94 -7.64
N ILE A 67 -2.51 -8.28 -6.68
CA ILE A 67 -2.40 -8.79 -5.31
C ILE A 67 -3.79 -8.98 -4.69
N THR A 68 -4.73 -8.06 -4.91
CA THR A 68 -6.13 -8.18 -4.46
C THR A 68 -6.83 -9.36 -5.13
N ASP A 69 -6.68 -9.52 -6.44
CA ASP A 69 -7.27 -10.61 -7.21
C ASP A 69 -6.82 -11.97 -6.69
N LYS A 70 -5.53 -12.13 -6.37
CA LYS A 70 -5.02 -13.37 -5.76
C LYS A 70 -5.58 -13.61 -4.38
N ALA A 71 -5.72 -12.56 -3.55
CA ALA A 71 -6.31 -12.71 -2.22
C ALA A 71 -7.78 -13.16 -2.30
N VAL A 72 -8.60 -12.47 -3.08
CA VAL A 72 -10.01 -12.82 -3.33
C VAL A 72 -10.14 -14.23 -3.90
N SER A 73 -9.34 -14.56 -4.91
CA SER A 73 -9.33 -15.90 -5.52
C SER A 73 -8.99 -16.99 -4.51
N ARG A 74 -8.02 -16.77 -3.61
CA ARG A 74 -7.65 -17.73 -2.57
C ARG A 74 -8.75 -17.92 -1.53
N ILE A 75 -9.40 -16.85 -1.08
CA ILE A 75 -10.54 -16.92 -0.15
C ILE A 75 -11.67 -17.72 -0.80
N LYS A 76 -12.08 -17.36 -2.02
CA LYS A 76 -13.15 -18.05 -2.76
C LYS A 76 -12.80 -19.53 -3.01
N SER A 77 -11.55 -19.81 -3.39
CA SER A 77 -11.08 -21.17 -3.62
C SER A 77 -11.09 -22.02 -2.35
N LEU A 78 -10.66 -21.47 -1.21
CA LEU A 78 -10.72 -22.18 0.06
C LEU A 78 -12.17 -22.56 0.38
N ARG A 79 -13.09 -21.60 0.33
CA ARG A 79 -14.52 -21.84 0.65
C ARG A 79 -15.19 -22.82 -0.29
N ALA A 80 -14.80 -22.84 -1.57
CA ALA A 80 -15.30 -23.82 -2.53
C ALA A 80 -14.89 -25.27 -2.22
N HIS A 81 -13.79 -25.48 -1.50
CA HIS A 81 -13.26 -26.83 -1.21
C HIS A 81 -13.45 -27.25 0.25
N ASP A 82 -13.47 -26.29 1.17
CA ASP A 82 -13.61 -26.52 2.60
C ASP A 82 -14.31 -25.30 3.24
N ALA A 83 -15.59 -25.47 3.56
CA ALA A 83 -16.42 -24.40 4.11
C ALA A 83 -15.99 -23.99 5.53
N ASP A 84 -15.46 -24.93 6.31
CA ASP A 84 -15.23 -24.73 7.75
C ASP A 84 -13.76 -24.43 8.09
N LYS A 85 -12.83 -24.68 7.17
CA LYS A 85 -11.41 -24.44 7.41
C LYS A 85 -11.14 -22.93 7.62
N PRO A 86 -10.58 -22.52 8.78
CA PRO A 86 -10.20 -21.14 9.00
C PRO A 86 -9.00 -20.76 8.13
N PHE A 87 -8.83 -19.46 7.88
CA PHE A 87 -7.66 -18.93 7.18
C PHE A 87 -7.03 -17.78 7.93
N PHE A 88 -5.75 -17.57 7.67
CA PHE A 88 -5.03 -16.35 8.01
C PHE A 88 -4.56 -15.71 6.71
N LEU A 89 -5.08 -14.51 6.42
CA LEU A 89 -4.68 -13.73 5.26
C LEU A 89 -3.78 -12.57 5.71
N TYR A 90 -2.49 -12.67 5.38
CA TYR A 90 -1.58 -11.54 5.50
C TYR A 90 -1.57 -10.72 4.20
N PHE A 91 -2.29 -9.61 4.21
CA PHE A 91 -2.54 -8.77 3.05
C PHE A 91 -1.74 -7.47 3.08
N SER A 92 -0.43 -7.58 2.81
CA SER A 92 0.50 -6.44 2.80
C SER A 92 0.66 -5.85 1.40
N HIS A 93 0.13 -4.66 1.12
CA HIS A 93 0.37 -4.02 -0.19
C HIS A 93 1.81 -3.50 -0.33
N ILE A 94 2.22 -3.29 -1.59
CA ILE A 94 3.47 -2.60 -1.94
C ILE A 94 3.25 -1.07 -1.99
N ALA A 95 1.99 -0.65 -2.18
CA ALA A 95 1.60 0.74 -2.31
C ALA A 95 2.13 1.64 -1.19
N MET A 96 2.27 2.92 -1.53
CA MET A 96 2.87 3.99 -0.74
C MET A 96 4.39 3.85 -0.54
N HIS A 97 5.02 2.77 -0.99
CA HIS A 97 6.47 2.73 -1.18
C HIS A 97 6.83 3.30 -2.57
N GLY A 98 8.00 3.92 -2.67
CA GLY A 98 8.52 4.38 -3.96
C GLY A 98 8.80 3.21 -4.91
N PRO A 99 8.83 3.46 -6.24
CA PRO A 99 8.39 4.69 -6.92
C PRO A 99 6.86 4.90 -6.89
N HIS A 100 6.40 6.14 -6.68
CA HIS A 100 4.96 6.45 -6.68
C HIS A 100 4.36 6.42 -8.09
N GLN A 101 3.39 5.55 -8.30
CA GLN A 101 2.68 5.37 -9.57
C GLN A 101 1.21 5.07 -9.28
N ALA A 102 0.31 5.81 -9.89
CA ALA A 102 -1.14 5.68 -9.71
C ALA A 102 -1.84 5.44 -11.05
N LYS A 103 -3.02 4.83 -10.99
CA LYS A 103 -3.93 4.69 -12.13
C LYS A 103 -4.40 6.07 -12.63
N PRO A 104 -4.44 6.35 -13.94
CA PRO A 104 -4.85 7.66 -14.46
C PRO A 104 -6.21 8.13 -13.95
N GLU A 105 -7.17 7.22 -13.86
CA GLU A 105 -8.53 7.47 -13.38
C GLU A 105 -8.57 7.82 -11.89
N ASP A 106 -7.74 7.20 -11.06
CA ASP A 106 -7.64 7.53 -9.64
C ASP A 106 -6.91 8.86 -9.45
N LEU A 107 -5.82 9.09 -10.20
CA LEU A 107 -5.08 10.35 -10.16
C LEU A 107 -5.97 11.55 -10.55
N ALA A 108 -6.88 11.37 -11.50
CA ALA A 108 -7.79 12.42 -11.95
C ALA A 108 -8.68 12.96 -10.82
N LYS A 109 -9.07 12.11 -9.84
CA LYS A 109 -9.91 12.50 -8.70
C LYS A 109 -9.26 13.55 -7.80
N TYR A 110 -7.93 13.56 -7.72
CA TYR A 110 -7.17 14.41 -6.80
C TYR A 110 -6.63 15.68 -7.44
N ARG A 111 -6.86 15.91 -8.74
CA ARG A 111 -6.32 17.08 -9.45
C ARG A 111 -6.67 18.39 -8.73
N GLY A 112 -5.65 19.16 -8.37
CA GLY A 112 -5.78 20.44 -7.69
C GLY A 112 -6.03 20.35 -6.19
N ARG A 113 -6.20 19.15 -5.61
CA ARG A 113 -6.56 19.00 -4.19
C ARG A 113 -5.46 19.48 -3.24
N TYR A 114 -4.21 19.48 -3.70
CA TYR A 114 -3.03 19.76 -2.88
C TYR A 114 -2.29 21.05 -3.26
N THR A 115 -2.93 21.95 -4.01
CA THR A 115 -2.33 23.24 -4.40
C THR A 115 -2.19 24.21 -3.23
N GLU A 116 -2.92 23.99 -2.13
CA GLU A 116 -2.81 24.75 -0.88
C GLU A 116 -1.52 24.44 -0.08
N GLY A 117 -0.80 23.38 -0.45
CA GLY A 117 0.50 23.06 0.12
C GLY A 117 0.47 22.29 1.44
N TRP A 118 1.63 21.70 1.79
CA TRP A 118 1.76 20.85 2.98
C TRP A 118 1.52 21.60 4.30
N ASP A 119 1.79 22.91 4.36
CA ASP A 119 1.55 23.73 5.56
C ASP A 119 0.06 23.88 5.88
N ALA A 120 -0.78 24.07 4.85
CA ALA A 120 -2.23 24.12 5.00
C ALA A 120 -2.81 22.72 5.27
N VAL A 121 -2.38 21.72 4.50
CA VAL A 121 -2.86 20.33 4.62
C VAL A 121 -2.55 19.76 6.00
N ARG A 122 -1.34 19.95 6.53
CA ARG A 122 -0.97 19.44 7.86
C ARG A 122 -1.83 20.07 8.97
N ARG A 123 -2.13 21.37 8.87
CA ARG A 123 -2.97 22.09 9.83
C ARG A 123 -4.40 21.58 9.76
N SER A 124 -4.98 21.51 8.56
CA SER A 124 -6.33 20.99 8.36
C SER A 124 -6.50 19.56 8.88
N ARG A 125 -5.51 18.68 8.65
CA ARG A 125 -5.54 17.31 9.20
C ARG A 125 -5.46 17.30 10.72
N PHE A 126 -4.58 18.09 11.32
CA PHE A 126 -4.44 18.18 12.77
C PHE A 126 -5.73 18.69 13.45
N ASP A 127 -6.33 19.74 12.90
CA ASP A 127 -7.58 20.31 13.41
C ASP A 127 -8.73 19.28 13.34
N ALA A 128 -8.83 18.53 12.22
CA ALA A 128 -9.82 17.46 12.07
C ALA A 128 -9.59 16.30 13.06
N GLN A 129 -8.32 15.95 13.35
CA GLN A 129 -8.00 14.91 14.34
C GLN A 129 -8.33 15.34 15.77
N LEU A 130 -8.17 16.64 16.09
CA LEU A 130 -8.62 17.21 17.36
C LEU A 130 -10.15 17.17 17.47
N GLU A 131 -10.87 17.59 16.43
CA GLU A 131 -12.34 17.56 16.39
C GLU A 131 -12.88 16.13 16.51
N ALA A 132 -12.22 15.16 15.89
CA ALA A 132 -12.56 13.73 15.99
C ALA A 132 -12.21 13.10 17.35
N GLY A 133 -11.52 13.82 18.24
CA GLY A 133 -11.16 13.33 19.58
C GLY A 133 -10.01 12.32 19.59
N PHE A 134 -9.16 12.29 18.56
CA PHE A 134 -7.99 11.41 18.53
C PHE A 134 -6.87 11.86 19.46
N PHE A 135 -6.87 13.12 19.88
CA PHE A 135 -5.90 13.68 20.81
C PHE A 135 -6.59 14.34 22.02
N PRO A 136 -5.91 14.39 23.19
CA PRO A 136 -6.41 15.14 24.34
C PRO A 136 -6.67 16.62 24.00
N PRO A 137 -7.69 17.26 24.62
CA PRO A 137 -7.90 18.69 24.48
C PRO A 137 -6.64 19.48 24.87
N GLY A 138 -6.26 20.45 24.03
CA GLY A 138 -5.08 21.28 24.24
C GLY A 138 -3.76 20.71 23.68
N THR A 139 -3.77 19.53 23.05
CA THR A 139 -2.63 19.06 22.26
C THR A 139 -2.25 20.10 21.20
N GLN A 140 -0.95 20.39 21.09
CA GLN A 140 -0.39 21.34 20.13
C GLN A 140 0.23 20.61 18.95
N MET A 141 0.10 21.19 17.74
CA MET A 141 0.74 20.67 16.55
C MET A 141 2.26 20.80 16.70
N ALA A 142 2.99 19.73 16.38
CA ALA A 142 4.45 19.77 16.34
C ALA A 142 4.95 20.87 15.39
N GLU A 143 6.11 21.47 15.67
CA GLU A 143 6.74 22.40 14.75
C GLU A 143 7.19 21.69 13.46
N ARG A 144 7.53 22.45 12.41
CA ARG A 144 8.12 21.85 11.20
C ARG A 144 9.48 21.26 11.55
N ASN A 145 9.87 20.19 10.84
CA ASN A 145 11.23 19.69 10.95
C ASN A 145 12.21 20.73 10.38
N THR A 146 13.19 21.13 11.19
CA THR A 146 14.26 22.07 10.80
C THR A 146 15.63 21.39 10.80
N GLU A 147 15.69 20.06 10.89
CA GLU A 147 16.94 19.32 10.81
C GLU A 147 17.55 19.48 9.42
N PRO A 148 18.77 20.03 9.28
CA PRO A 148 19.37 20.30 7.98
C PRO A 148 19.46 19.05 7.10
N GLY A 149 18.87 19.11 5.90
CA GLY A 149 18.84 18.00 4.95
C GLY A 149 17.63 17.07 5.09
N TYR A 150 16.82 17.28 6.12
CA TYR A 150 15.51 16.64 6.33
C TYR A 150 14.39 17.67 6.52
N ASP A 151 14.72 18.95 6.39
CA ASP A 151 13.78 20.06 6.46
C ASP A 151 12.98 20.18 5.16
N ALA A 152 11.71 20.55 5.33
CA ALA A 152 10.85 20.97 4.22
C ALA A 152 10.68 22.49 4.32
N PRO A 153 10.99 23.26 3.26
CA PRO A 153 10.80 24.70 3.27
C PRO A 153 9.31 25.04 3.47
N PRO A 154 9.00 26.25 3.98
CA PRO A 154 7.64 26.77 3.96
C PRO A 154 7.09 26.73 2.53
N TRP A 155 5.83 26.31 2.36
CA TRP A 155 5.23 26.16 1.04
C TRP A 155 5.28 27.45 0.21
N ASP A 156 5.05 28.60 0.86
CA ASP A 156 5.02 29.91 0.22
C ASP A 156 6.42 30.44 -0.17
N GLU A 157 7.50 29.76 0.23
CA GLU A 157 8.87 30.08 -0.19
C GLU A 157 9.30 29.32 -1.45
N LEU A 158 8.49 28.35 -1.89
CA LEU A 158 8.72 27.62 -3.13
C LEU A 158 8.38 28.45 -4.37
N THR A 159 9.06 28.14 -5.47
CA THR A 159 8.64 28.61 -6.80
C THR A 159 7.32 27.98 -7.22
N GLU A 160 6.60 28.63 -8.13
CA GLU A 160 5.35 28.07 -8.71
C GLU A 160 5.58 26.69 -9.34
N GLU A 161 6.73 26.46 -9.98
CA GLU A 161 7.07 25.17 -10.58
C GLU A 161 7.23 24.07 -9.53
N GLU A 162 7.90 24.38 -8.41
CA GLU A 162 8.06 23.45 -7.29
C GLU A 162 6.72 23.14 -6.62
N GLN A 163 5.89 24.16 -6.38
CA GLN A 163 4.55 23.97 -5.82
C GLN A 163 3.71 23.06 -6.71
N LEU A 164 3.69 23.29 -8.03
CA LEU A 164 2.97 22.45 -8.98
C LEU A 164 3.50 20.99 -8.98
N ARG A 165 4.82 20.82 -8.92
CA ARG A 165 5.47 19.51 -8.90
C ARG A 165 5.15 18.73 -7.63
N PHE A 166 5.27 19.36 -6.46
CA PHE A 166 5.02 18.69 -5.19
C PHE A 166 3.53 18.45 -4.93
N ALA A 167 2.66 19.36 -5.37
CA ALA A 167 1.22 19.09 -5.40
C ALA A 167 0.92 17.84 -6.24
N ARG A 168 1.52 17.72 -7.43
CA ARG A 168 1.39 16.52 -8.27
C ARG A 168 1.87 15.25 -7.57
N TYR A 169 2.99 15.29 -6.85
CA TYR A 169 3.46 14.12 -6.08
C TYR A 169 2.45 13.70 -5.00
N GLN A 170 1.87 14.66 -4.29
CA GLN A 170 0.85 14.37 -3.28
C GLN A 170 -0.46 13.87 -3.90
N GLU A 171 -0.85 14.34 -5.09
CA GLU A 171 -1.98 13.80 -5.85
C GLU A 171 -1.77 12.32 -6.21
N VAL A 172 -0.56 11.96 -6.67
CA VAL A 172 -0.21 10.56 -6.97
C VAL A 172 -0.26 9.72 -5.70
N TYR A 173 0.32 10.21 -4.59
CA TYR A 173 0.26 9.50 -3.31
C TYR A 173 -1.18 9.26 -2.85
N ALA A 174 -2.04 10.27 -2.92
CA ALA A 174 -3.44 10.15 -2.54
C ALA A 174 -4.20 9.14 -3.41
N ALA A 175 -3.93 9.14 -4.72
CA ALA A 175 -4.50 8.15 -5.63
C ALA A 175 -4.02 6.72 -5.34
N MET A 176 -2.78 6.53 -4.89
CA MET A 176 -2.30 5.22 -4.43
C MET A 176 -3.02 4.76 -3.16
N VAL A 177 -3.27 5.68 -2.22
CA VAL A 177 -4.06 5.38 -1.00
C VAL A 177 -5.50 5.01 -1.36
N ASP A 178 -6.12 5.73 -2.29
CA ASP A 178 -7.46 5.41 -2.84
C ASP A 178 -7.49 3.99 -3.42
N SER A 179 -6.47 3.61 -4.19
CA SER A 179 -6.38 2.25 -4.73
C SER A 179 -6.27 1.18 -3.64
N ILE A 180 -5.65 1.48 -2.49
CA ILE A 180 -5.66 0.58 -1.33
C ILE A 180 -7.04 0.48 -0.70
N ASP A 181 -7.76 1.59 -0.55
CA ASP A 181 -9.12 1.59 -0.03
C ASP A 181 -10.05 0.74 -0.92
N GLN A 182 -9.99 0.92 -2.23
CA GLN A 182 -10.72 0.09 -3.21
C GLN A 182 -10.35 -1.39 -3.09
N SER A 183 -9.06 -1.71 -2.96
CA SER A 183 -8.57 -3.08 -2.77
C SER A 183 -9.15 -3.72 -1.49
N VAL A 184 -9.11 -3.00 -0.37
CA VAL A 184 -9.68 -3.46 0.90
C VAL A 184 -11.19 -3.67 0.75
N GLY A 185 -11.90 -2.73 0.11
CA GLY A 185 -13.32 -2.86 -0.20
C GLY A 185 -13.64 -4.18 -0.91
N ARG A 186 -12.88 -4.53 -1.97
CA ARG A 186 -13.08 -5.79 -2.71
C ARG A 186 -12.90 -7.05 -1.85
N VAL A 187 -11.98 -7.02 -0.88
CA VAL A 187 -11.80 -8.13 0.07
C VAL A 187 -12.97 -8.19 1.04
N LEU A 188 -13.39 -7.05 1.60
CA LEU A 188 -14.55 -6.97 2.50
C LEU A 188 -15.83 -7.44 1.82
N ASP A 189 -16.09 -6.98 0.59
CA ASP A 189 -17.23 -7.40 -0.22
C ASP A 189 -17.20 -8.91 -0.46
N THR A 190 -16.02 -9.48 -0.72
CA THR A 190 -15.86 -10.93 -0.86
C THR A 190 -16.20 -11.69 0.43
N LEU A 191 -15.79 -11.16 1.59
CA LEU A 191 -16.15 -11.77 2.88
C LEU A 191 -17.65 -11.69 3.13
N ASP A 192 -18.29 -10.57 2.78
CA ASP A 192 -19.74 -10.38 2.91
C ASP A 192 -20.53 -11.33 2.00
N GLU A 193 -20.13 -11.42 0.72
CA GLU A 193 -20.70 -12.37 -0.26
C GLU A 193 -20.65 -13.83 0.24
N LEU A 194 -19.62 -14.18 1.01
CA LEU A 194 -19.40 -15.52 1.56
C LEU A 194 -20.00 -15.71 2.96
N GLY A 195 -20.56 -14.66 3.57
CA GLY A 195 -21.10 -14.71 4.93
C GLY A 195 -20.03 -14.82 6.03
N GLU A 196 -18.80 -14.37 5.76
CA GLU A 196 -17.64 -14.51 6.64
C GLU A 196 -17.36 -13.25 7.49
N THR A 197 -17.99 -12.11 7.18
CA THR A 197 -17.72 -10.81 7.80
C THR A 197 -17.76 -10.88 9.33
N ASP A 198 -18.83 -11.45 9.90
CA ASP A 198 -19.04 -11.50 11.36
C ASP A 198 -18.05 -12.42 12.10
N ASN A 199 -17.41 -13.34 11.38
CA ASN A 199 -16.42 -14.28 11.93
C ASN A 199 -14.99 -13.96 11.50
N THR A 200 -14.75 -12.75 10.97
CA THR A 200 -13.43 -12.32 10.54
C THR A 200 -12.91 -11.20 11.43
N ILE A 201 -11.74 -11.41 12.03
CA ILE A 201 -11.02 -10.33 12.72
C ILE A 201 -10.15 -9.61 11.69
N ILE A 202 -10.39 -8.31 11.54
CA ILE A 202 -9.66 -7.46 10.60
C ILE A 202 -8.78 -6.49 11.36
N VAL A 203 -7.49 -6.50 11.01
CA VAL A 203 -6.51 -5.55 11.55
C VAL A 203 -5.89 -4.81 10.37
N PHE A 204 -6.02 -3.49 10.37
CA PHE A 204 -5.44 -2.61 9.37
C PHE A 204 -4.40 -1.70 10.03
N THR A 205 -3.19 -1.66 9.48
CA THR A 205 -2.09 -0.83 9.98
C THR A 205 -1.12 -0.48 8.86
N SER A 206 -0.36 0.59 9.05
CA SER A 206 0.88 0.85 8.31
C SER A 206 2.04 0.02 8.90
N ASP A 207 3.09 -0.25 8.11
CA ASP A 207 4.31 -0.90 8.58
C ASP A 207 5.26 0.08 9.32
N ASN A 208 5.20 1.37 8.99
CA ASN A 208 5.90 2.46 9.68
C ASN A 208 5.19 3.82 9.53
N GLY A 209 5.75 4.86 10.16
CA GLY A 209 5.33 6.26 9.97
C GLY A 209 5.67 6.79 8.58
N ALA A 210 4.98 7.86 8.17
CA ALA A 210 5.26 8.61 6.95
C ALA A 210 6.52 9.48 7.08
#